data_AF-A0AAW0VNR3-F1
#
_entry.id   AF-A0AAW0VNR3-F1
#
_cell.length_a   1.000
_cell.length_b   1.000
_cell.length_c   1.000
_cell.angle_alpha   90.00
_cell.angle_beta   90.00
_cell.angle_gamma   90.00
#
_symmetry.space_group_name_H-M   'P 1'
#
loop_
_entity.id
_entity.type
_entity.pdbx_description
1 polymer ?
#
loop_
_entity_poly.entity_id
_entity_poly.type
_entity_poly.pdbx_seq_one_letter_code
_entity_poly.pdbx_strand_id
1 'polypeptide(L)'
;MCKFCFLCVYFDLRFKNKKICKEKYEQLKEEHKSKCYKNFTGSSGKMEVEATILIWQRSLAKELRYKTVVCDGDNSTYKGLVELNDGAAPYPNVKWLKRSA
;
A
#
# COMPACT_ATOMS: atom_id res chain seq x y z
N MET A 1 3.77 2.22 1.09
CA MET A 1 3.65 0.83 0.61
C MET A 1 4.46 0.68 -0.67
N CYS A 2 4.87 -0.53 -1.04
CA CYS A 2 5.64 -0.77 -2.25
C CYS A 2 5.12 -1.99 -3.02
N LYS A 3 4.77 -1.78 -4.30
CA LYS A 3 4.38 -2.84 -5.24
C LYS A 3 5.56 -3.42 -6.02
N PHE A 4 6.66 -2.68 -6.08
CA PHE A 4 7.82 -3.01 -6.89
C PHE A 4 8.94 -3.58 -6.03
N CYS A 5 9.59 -4.63 -6.53
CA CYS A 5 10.88 -5.05 -6.00
C CYS A 5 11.76 -5.47 -7.18
N PHE A 6 12.94 -4.86 -7.29
CA PHE A 6 13.85 -5.12 -8.40
C PHE A 6 14.25 -6.60 -8.48
N LEU A 7 14.61 -7.23 -7.35
CA LEU A 7 15.00 -8.64 -7.31
C LEU A 7 13.85 -9.56 -7.69
N CYS A 8 12.63 -9.29 -7.22
CA CYS A 8 11.45 -10.04 -7.64
C CYS A 8 11.27 -9.99 -9.16
N VAL A 9 11.34 -8.79 -9.76
CA VAL A 9 11.21 -8.61 -11.21
C VAL A 9 12.35 -9.33 -11.95
N TYR A 10 13.58 -9.21 -11.45
CA TYR A 10 14.74 -9.86 -12.03
C TYR A 10 14.61 -11.39 -12.06
N PHE A 11 14.21 -12.02 -10.95
CA PHE A 11 13.99 -13.47 -10.89
C PHE A 11 12.86 -13.91 -11.80
N ASP A 12 11.73 -13.17 -11.81
CA ASP A 12 10.59 -13.47 -12.67
C ASP A 12 10.99 -13.40 -14.16
N LEU A 13 11.80 -12.41 -14.56
CA LEU A 13 12.31 -12.28 -15.93
C LEU A 13 13.25 -13.42 -16.31
N ARG A 14 14.15 -13.84 -15.40
CA ARG A 14 15.05 -14.96 -15.67
C ARG A 14 14.30 -16.28 -15.82
N PHE A 15 13.27 -16.49 -15.00
CA PHE A 15 12.42 -17.68 -15.09
C PHE A 15 11.60 -17.68 -16.39
N LYS A 16 10.92 -16.57 -16.73
CA LYS A 16 10.15 -16.42 -17.98
C LYS A 16 11.01 -16.63 -19.23
N ASN A 17 12.24 -16.15 -19.21
CA ASN A 17 13.20 -16.31 -20.32
C ASN A 17 13.95 -17.65 -20.28
N LYS A 18 13.52 -18.62 -19.44
CA LYS A 18 14.14 -19.96 -19.29
C LYS A 18 15.65 -19.92 -18.98
N LYS A 19 16.13 -18.83 -18.36
CA LYS A 19 17.54 -18.66 -17.94
C LYS A 19 17.88 -19.33 -16.62
N ILE A 20 16.88 -19.83 -15.90
CA ILE A 20 16.98 -20.59 -14.65
C ILE A 20 15.88 -21.65 -14.62
N CYS A 21 16.13 -22.79 -13.98
CA CYS A 21 15.13 -23.84 -13.75
C CYS A 21 14.14 -23.45 -12.64
N LYS A 22 13.07 -24.25 -12.51
CA LYS A 22 12.03 -24.06 -11.50
C LYS A 22 12.58 -24.17 -10.09
N GLU A 23 13.43 -25.18 -9.79
CA GLU A 23 13.99 -25.33 -8.44
C GLU A 23 14.82 -24.10 -8.04
N LYS A 24 15.63 -23.58 -8.97
CA LYS A 24 16.45 -22.40 -8.69
C LYS A 24 15.62 -21.14 -8.49
N TYR A 25 14.52 -20.98 -9.24
CA TYR A 25 13.60 -19.86 -9.08
C TYR A 25 12.91 -19.87 -7.71
N GLU A 26 12.44 -21.03 -7.25
CA GLU A 26 11.79 -21.18 -5.95
C GLU A 26 12.77 -20.91 -4.79
N GLN A 27 14.00 -21.43 -4.89
CA GLN A 27 15.06 -21.12 -3.93
C GLN A 27 15.32 -19.61 -3.82
N LEU A 28 15.48 -18.92 -4.95
CA LEU A 28 15.74 -17.47 -4.98
C LEU A 28 14.59 -16.66 -4.38
N LYS A 29 13.34 -17.08 -4.60
CA LYS A 29 12.15 -16.46 -4.00
C LYS A 29 12.14 -16.61 -2.49
N GLU A 30 12.43 -17.81 -1.98
CA GLU A 30 12.41 -18.08 -0.53
C GLU A 30 13.54 -17.34 0.18
N GLU A 31 14.77 -17.37 -0.34
CA GLU A 31 15.92 -16.62 0.21
C GLU A 31 15.66 -15.10 0.23
N HIS A 32 14.95 -14.58 -0.78
CA HIS A 32 14.63 -13.15 -0.88
C HIS A 32 13.45 -12.73 0.01
N LYS A 33 12.56 -13.65 0.37
CA LYS A 33 11.28 -13.36 1.05
C LYS A 33 11.45 -12.49 2.30
N SER A 34 12.46 -12.77 3.12
CA SER A 34 12.77 -12.03 4.35
C SER A 34 13.30 -10.62 4.12
N LYS A 35 13.85 -10.34 2.94
CA LYS A 35 14.44 -9.04 2.53
C LYS A 35 13.56 -8.29 1.53
N CYS A 36 12.43 -8.87 1.14
CA CYS A 36 11.53 -8.30 0.14
C CYS A 36 10.74 -7.14 0.76
N TYR A 37 10.91 -5.95 0.19
CA TYR A 37 10.16 -4.76 0.61
C TYR A 37 8.83 -4.59 -0.14
N LYS A 38 8.51 -5.49 -1.08
CA LYS A 38 7.21 -5.50 -1.76
C LYS A 38 6.15 -5.99 -0.79
N ASN A 39 5.34 -5.06 -0.30
CA ASN A 39 4.27 -5.31 0.68
C ASN A 39 2.88 -4.94 0.15
N PHE A 40 2.75 -4.74 -1.16
CA PHE A 40 1.49 -4.39 -1.79
C PHE A 40 1.28 -5.14 -3.12
N THR A 41 0.11 -5.75 -3.27
CA THR A 41 -0.27 -6.57 -4.44
C THR A 41 -1.37 -5.95 -5.29
N GLY A 42 -2.08 -4.93 -4.79
CA GLY A 42 -3.15 -4.22 -5.52
C GLY A 42 -2.64 -3.34 -6.69
N SER A 43 -3.52 -2.55 -7.30
CA SER A 43 -3.15 -1.57 -8.34
C SER A 43 -2.35 -0.40 -7.76
N SER A 44 -1.44 0.21 -8.53
CA SER A 44 -0.60 1.30 -8.00
C SER A 44 -1.41 2.46 -7.40
N GLY A 45 -2.55 2.82 -8.02
CA GLY A 45 -3.46 3.85 -7.49
C GLY A 45 -4.13 3.49 -6.15
N LYS A 46 -4.21 2.21 -5.80
CA LYS A 46 -4.72 1.78 -4.48
C LYS A 46 -3.66 1.79 -3.39
N MET A 47 -2.38 1.94 -3.72
CA MET A 47 -1.30 1.95 -2.72
C MET A 47 -1.46 3.09 -1.72
N GLU A 48 -1.87 4.26 -2.19
CA GLU A 48 -2.04 5.44 -1.35
C GLU A 48 -3.26 5.30 -0.44
N VAL A 49 -4.38 4.85 -0.99
CA VAL A 49 -5.61 4.56 -0.23
C VAL A 49 -5.32 3.60 0.92
N GLU A 50 -4.69 2.47 0.61
CA GLU A 50 -4.38 1.40 1.58
C GLU A 50 -3.33 1.83 2.60
N ALA A 51 -2.30 2.58 2.17
CA ALA A 51 -1.32 3.15 3.08
C ALA A 51 -1.97 4.14 4.06
N THR A 52 -2.89 4.97 3.57
CA THR A 52 -3.58 5.97 4.36
C THR A 52 -4.52 5.32 5.38
N ILE A 53 -5.32 4.33 4.96
CA ILE A 53 -6.17 3.52 5.85
C ILE A 53 -5.34 2.89 6.98
N LEU A 54 -4.24 2.23 6.63
CA LEU A 54 -3.37 1.55 7.59
C LEU A 54 -2.73 2.51 8.58
N ILE A 55 -2.28 3.69 8.13
CA ILE A 55 -1.71 4.72 9.02
C ILE A 55 -2.78 5.27 9.96
N TRP A 56 -4.01 5.46 9.48
CA TRP A 56 -5.13 5.96 10.29
C TRP A 56 -5.57 4.95 11.36
N GLN A 57 -5.69 3.67 11.00
CA GLN A 57 -6.00 2.61 11.97
C GLN A 57 -4.92 2.51 13.05
N ARG A 58 -3.64 2.63 12.65
CA ARG A 58 -2.53 2.67 13.61
C ARG A 58 -2.55 3.87 14.53
N SER A 59 -3.01 5.03 14.05
CA SER A 59 -3.09 6.22 14.89
C SER A 59 -4.17 6.07 15.95
N LEU A 60 -5.34 5.51 15.59
CA LEU A 60 -6.39 5.16 16.55
C LEU A 60 -5.87 4.22 17.65
N ALA A 61 -5.13 3.17 17.27
CA ALA A 61 -4.54 2.23 18.22
C ALA A 61 -3.45 2.84 19.12
N LYS A 62 -2.84 3.97 18.72
CA LYS A 62 -1.79 4.68 19.47
C LYS A 62 -2.29 5.99 20.10
N GLU A 63 -3.60 6.21 20.11
CA GLU A 63 -4.23 7.44 20.62
C GLU A 63 -3.72 8.73 19.96
N LEU A 64 -3.26 8.64 18.71
CA LEU A 64 -2.79 9.77 17.90
C LEU A 64 -3.83 10.13 16.83
N ARG A 65 -4.01 11.45 16.59
CA ARG A 65 -4.95 11.95 15.58
C ARG A 65 -4.27 12.82 14.54
N TYR A 66 -4.42 12.44 13.28
CA TYR A 66 -4.03 13.26 12.13
C TYR A 66 -5.09 14.34 11.85
N LYS A 67 -4.65 15.57 11.57
CA LYS A 67 -5.56 16.68 11.16
C LYS A 67 -5.65 16.86 9.64
N THR A 68 -4.64 16.41 8.91
CA THR A 68 -4.50 16.66 7.47
C THR A 68 -3.77 15.48 6.84
N VAL A 69 -4.20 15.10 5.65
CA VAL A 69 -3.49 14.16 4.77
C VAL A 69 -3.25 14.85 3.44
N VAL A 70 -2.02 14.77 2.95
CA VAL A 70 -1.64 15.27 1.63
C VAL A 70 -1.52 14.06 0.72
N CYS A 71 -2.24 14.08 -0.40
CA CYS A 71 -2.31 13.00 -1.37
C CYS A 71 -1.90 13.50 -2.76
N ASP A 72 -1.59 12.60 -3.68
CA ASP A 72 -1.11 12.89 -5.05
C ASP A 72 -2.17 13.52 -5.98
N GLY A 73 -3.34 13.88 -5.44
CA GLY A 73 -4.33 14.74 -6.10
C GLY A 73 -5.53 14.02 -6.72
N ASP A 74 -5.58 12.68 -6.72
CA ASP A 74 -6.77 11.95 -7.13
C ASP A 74 -7.78 11.82 -5.97
N ASN A 75 -9.07 11.66 -6.30
CA ASN A 75 -10.13 11.62 -5.29
C ASN A 75 -10.28 10.23 -4.62
N SER A 76 -9.42 9.27 -4.97
CA SER A 76 -9.57 7.87 -4.57
C SER A 76 -9.29 7.67 -3.09
N THR A 77 -8.24 8.31 -2.57
CA THR A 77 -7.85 8.26 -1.16
C THR A 77 -8.90 8.90 -0.25
N TYR A 78 -9.52 10.01 -0.68
CA TYR A 78 -10.63 10.62 0.06
C TYR A 78 -11.84 9.69 0.15
N LYS A 79 -12.24 9.07 -0.97
CA LYS A 79 -13.36 8.12 -0.99
C LYS A 79 -13.11 6.93 -0.08
N GLY A 80 -11.94 6.30 -0.19
CA GLY A 80 -11.59 5.14 0.65
C GLY A 80 -11.58 5.46 2.15
N LEU A 81 -11.20 6.69 2.54
CA LEU A 81 -11.26 7.14 3.93
C LEU A 81 -12.70 7.37 4.44
N VAL A 82 -13.59 7.89 3.59
CA VAL A 82 -15.01 8.07 3.93
C VAL A 82 -15.68 6.69 4.07
N GLU A 83 -15.35 5.75 3.19
CA GLU A 83 -15.90 4.38 3.22
C GLU A 83 -15.38 3.56 4.41
N LEU A 84 -14.20 3.86 4.96
CA LEU A 84 -13.57 3.11 6.05
C LEU A 84 -14.42 3.03 7.34
N ASN A 85 -15.36 3.96 7.53
CA ASN A 85 -16.19 4.03 8.73
C ASN A 85 -17.68 4.19 8.37
N ASP A 86 -18.19 3.35 7.45
CA ASP A 86 -19.60 3.36 7.01
C ASP A 86 -20.07 4.72 6.45
N GLY A 87 -19.19 5.45 5.77
CA GLY A 87 -19.48 6.80 5.28
C GLY A 87 -19.23 7.90 6.33
N ALA A 88 -18.89 7.55 7.56
CA ALA A 88 -18.48 8.49 8.58
C ALA A 88 -16.99 8.85 8.45
N ALA A 89 -16.64 10.02 8.99
CA ALA A 89 -15.26 10.39 9.21
C ALA A 89 -14.53 9.33 10.06
N PRO A 90 -13.24 9.05 9.84
CA PRO A 90 -12.49 8.11 10.68
C PRO A 90 -12.25 8.61 12.12
N TYR A 91 -12.68 9.84 12.43
CA TYR A 91 -12.83 10.34 13.80
C TYR A 91 -14.26 10.87 14.00
N PRO A 92 -14.92 10.56 15.13
CA PRO A 92 -16.24 11.10 15.43
C PRO A 92 -16.19 12.63 15.57
N ASN A 93 -17.26 13.30 15.13
CA ASN A 93 -17.49 14.74 15.28
C ASN A 93 -16.47 15.68 14.59
N VAL A 94 -15.75 15.19 13.57
CA VAL A 94 -14.85 16.03 12.76
C VAL A 94 -15.44 16.23 11.36
N LYS A 95 -15.65 17.48 10.94
CA LYS A 95 -16.06 17.80 9.57
C LYS A 95 -14.85 17.75 8.66
N TRP A 96 -14.85 16.82 7.70
CA TRP A 96 -13.77 16.69 6.72
C TRP A 96 -13.97 17.67 5.59
N LEU A 97 -12.92 18.42 5.28
CA LEU A 97 -12.89 19.37 4.18
C LEU A 97 -11.92 18.87 3.14
N LYS A 98 -12.41 18.54 1.96
CA LYS A 98 -11.55 18.42 0.79
C LYS A 98 -11.02 19.82 0.46
N ARG A 99 -9.71 20.00 0.56
CA ARG A 99 -9.03 21.20 0.08
C ARG A 99 -8.30 20.81 -1.19
N SER A 100 -8.66 21.42 -2.31
CA SER A 100 -7.82 21.42 -3.49
C SER A 100 -6.58 22.26 -3.18
N ALA A 101 -5.40 21.69 -3.42
CA ALA A 101 -4.15 22.44 -3.45
C ALA A 101 -4.19 23.46 -4.60
#